data_AF-F3MHE4-F1
#
_entry.id   AF-F3MHE4-F1
#
_cell.length_a   1.000
_cell.length_b   1.000
_cell.length_c   1.000
_cell.angle_alpha   90.00
_cell.angle_beta   90.00
_cell.angle_gamma   90.00
#
_symmetry.space_group_name_H-M   'P 1'
#
loop_
_entity.id
_entity.type
_entity.pdbx_description
1 polymer ?
#
loop_
_entity_poly.entity_id
_entity_poly.type
_entity_poly.pdbx_seq_one_letter_code
_entity_poly.pdbx_strand_id
1 'polypeptide(L)'
;MCCFLFCRKLAGRVKKLTRQVELLSQETSQLTDRVESLESQVLTGLTINPELTQYFEVRTGQQVRVSTTFVTLEGIVLATAEDGVQLREASGDLVLIPFANITSVQ
;
A
#
# COMPACT_ATOMS: atom_id res chain seq x y z
N MET A 1 -0.65 -7.04 -59.84
CA MET A 1 -0.11 -5.96 -58.99
C MET A 1 -0.96 -5.67 -57.74
N CYS A 2 -1.89 -6.56 -57.32
CA CYS A 2 -2.82 -6.31 -56.20
C CYS A 2 -2.45 -7.01 -54.88
N CYS A 3 -1.64 -8.08 -54.90
CA CYS A 3 -1.25 -8.81 -53.68
C CYS A 3 -0.35 -8.01 -52.73
N PHE A 4 0.53 -7.14 -53.27
CA PHE A 4 1.46 -6.34 -52.45
C PHE A 4 0.77 -5.31 -51.55
N LEU A 5 -0.37 -4.75 -51.98
CA LEU A 5 -1.13 -3.76 -51.20
C LEU A 5 -1.92 -4.42 -50.06
N PHE A 6 -2.45 -5.63 -50.28
CA PHE A 6 -3.15 -6.39 -49.26
C PHE A 6 -2.21 -6.88 -48.15
N CYS A 7 -1.03 -7.40 -48.50
CA CYS A 7 -0.02 -7.83 -47.52
C CYS A 7 0.46 -6.66 -46.65
N ARG A 8 0.64 -5.45 -47.20
CA ARG A 8 1.03 -4.26 -46.43
C ARG A 8 -0.03 -3.81 -45.44
N LYS A 9 -1.32 -3.87 -45.82
CA LYS A 9 -2.43 -3.55 -44.90
C LYS A 9 -2.53 -4.56 -43.77
N LEU A 10 -2.39 -5.86 -44.06
CA LEU A 10 -2.37 -6.91 -43.04
C LEU A 10 -1.18 -6.76 -42.09
N ALA A 11 0.03 -6.51 -42.60
CA ALA A 11 1.21 -6.29 -41.77
C ALA A 11 1.06 -5.08 -40.84
N GLY A 12 0.44 -3.99 -41.31
CA GLY A 12 0.13 -2.83 -40.47
C GLY A 12 -0.88 -3.12 -39.36
N ARG A 13 -1.91 -3.93 -39.64
CA ARG A 13 -2.90 -4.35 -38.64
C ARG A 13 -2.28 -5.31 -37.62
N VAL A 14 -1.47 -6.27 -38.05
CA VAL A 14 -0.73 -7.18 -37.16
C VAL A 14 0.20 -6.39 -36.25
N LYS A 15 0.99 -5.45 -36.79
CA LYS A 15 1.91 -4.64 -35.99
C LYS A 15 1.19 -3.75 -34.96
N LYS A 16 0.00 -3.25 -35.30
CA LYS A 16 -0.85 -2.49 -34.36
C LYS A 16 -1.41 -3.39 -33.26
N LEU A 17 -1.82 -4.61 -33.61
CA LEU A 17 -2.33 -5.59 -32.66
C LEU A 17 -1.23 -6.08 -31.70
N THR A 18 -0.03 -6.37 -32.20
CA THR A 18 1.12 -6.75 -31.37
C THR A 18 1.45 -5.67 -30.35
N ARG A 19 1.44 -4.40 -30.77
CA ARG A 19 1.72 -3.27 -29.86
C ARG A 19 0.62 -3.07 -28.81
N GLN A 20 -0.63 -3.36 -29.15
CA GLN A 20 -1.72 -3.35 -28.18
C GLN A 20 -1.56 -4.51 -27.18
N VAL A 21 -1.27 -5.72 -27.65
CA VAL A 21 -1.02 -6.87 -26.77
C VAL A 21 0.15 -6.62 -25.82
N GLU A 22 1.22 -5.97 -26.29
CA GLU A 22 2.38 -5.63 -25.47
C GLU A 22 2.05 -4.60 -24.38
N LEU A 23 1.28 -3.56 -24.71
CA LEU A 23 0.80 -2.58 -23.73
C LEU A 23 -0.15 -3.21 -22.71
N LEU A 24 -1.11 -4.02 -23.18
CA LEU A 24 -2.02 -4.74 -22.29
C LEU A 24 -1.27 -5.72 -21.38
N SER A 25 -0.25 -6.42 -21.89
CA SER A 25 0.60 -7.31 -21.09
C SER A 25 1.36 -6.56 -20.02
N GLN A 26 1.82 -5.34 -20.31
CA GLN A 26 2.52 -4.49 -19.35
C GLN A 26 1.57 -3.97 -18.27
N GLU A 27 0.35 -3.56 -18.65
CA GLU A 27 -0.70 -3.16 -17.70
C GLU A 27 -1.11 -4.34 -16.81
N THR A 28 -1.28 -5.55 -17.36
CA THR A 28 -1.62 -6.72 -16.56
C THR A 28 -0.51 -7.08 -15.58
N SER A 29 0.76 -6.95 -15.96
CA SER A 29 1.89 -7.18 -15.04
C SER A 29 1.85 -6.20 -13.86
N GLN A 30 1.64 -4.92 -14.13
CA GLN A 30 1.54 -3.90 -13.08
C GLN A 30 0.33 -4.11 -12.18
N LEU A 31 -0.79 -4.60 -12.72
CA LEU A 31 -1.95 -4.95 -11.93
C LEU A 31 -1.70 -6.19 -11.06
N THR A 32 -1.02 -7.21 -11.60
CA THR A 32 -0.64 -8.41 -10.83
C THR A 32 0.27 -8.05 -9.65
N ASP A 33 1.28 -7.20 -9.85
CA ASP A 33 2.17 -6.77 -8.77
C ASP A 33 1.40 -6.01 -7.67
N ARG A 34 0.41 -5.21 -8.05
CA ARG A 34 -0.46 -4.51 -7.09
C ARG A 34 -1.36 -5.47 -6.33
N VAL A 35 -1.93 -6.46 -7.01
CA VAL A 35 -2.78 -7.48 -6.38
C VAL A 35 -1.96 -8.33 -5.42
N GLU A 36 -0.74 -8.72 -5.76
CA GLU A 36 0.15 -9.48 -4.88
C GLU A 36 0.57 -8.66 -3.64
N SER A 37 0.84 -7.37 -3.81
CA SER A 37 1.09 -6.46 -2.69
C SER A 37 -0.13 -6.31 -1.78
N LEU A 38 -1.33 -6.20 -2.36
CA LEU A 38 -2.59 -6.11 -1.61
C LEU A 38 -2.95 -7.44 -0.92
N GLU A 39 -2.77 -8.57 -1.59
CA GLU A 39 -2.94 -9.90 -0.99
C GLU A 39 -1.96 -10.11 0.15
N SER A 40 -0.70 -9.69 0.00
CA SER A 40 0.29 -9.73 1.07
C SER A 40 -0.13 -8.87 2.26
N GLN A 41 -0.63 -7.65 2.04
CA GLN A 41 -1.17 -6.79 3.10
C GLN A 41 -2.39 -7.42 3.81
N VAL A 42 -3.27 -8.08 3.05
CA VAL A 42 -4.45 -8.77 3.60
C VAL A 42 -4.06 -10.04 4.37
N LEU A 43 -3.12 -10.82 3.86
CA LEU A 43 -2.66 -12.08 4.45
C LEU A 43 -1.82 -11.84 5.72
N THR A 44 -1.00 -10.80 5.73
CA THR A 44 -0.17 -10.43 6.88
C THR A 44 -0.94 -9.60 7.91
N GLY A 45 -2.01 -8.92 7.50
CA GLY A 45 -2.71 -7.93 8.33
C GLY A 45 -1.87 -6.68 8.61
N LEU A 46 -0.73 -6.52 7.91
CA LEU A 46 0.18 -5.39 8.04
C LEU A 46 -0.12 -4.40 6.93
N THR A 47 -1.03 -3.46 7.20
CA THR A 47 -1.31 -2.36 6.29
C THR A 47 -0.19 -1.32 6.44
N ILE A 48 0.67 -1.21 5.42
CA ILE A 48 1.66 -0.13 5.35
C ILE A 48 0.90 1.16 5.04
N ASN A 49 0.83 2.06 6.03
CA ASN A 49 0.19 3.36 5.87
C ASN A 49 1.23 4.48 6.06
N PRO A 50 1.84 4.98 4.97
CA PRO A 50 2.93 5.94 5.06
C PRO A 50 2.51 7.26 5.72
N GLU A 51 1.23 7.64 5.64
CA GLU A 51 0.71 8.85 6.30
C GLU A 51 0.72 8.69 7.82
N LEU A 52 0.34 7.51 8.33
CA LEU A 52 0.40 7.21 9.76
C LEU A 52 1.85 7.12 10.24
N THR A 53 2.73 6.49 9.45
CA THR A 53 4.16 6.45 9.76
C THR A 53 4.71 7.87 9.94
N GLN A 54 4.48 8.75 8.97
CA GLN A 54 4.95 10.14 9.02
C GLN A 54 4.35 10.91 10.20
N TYR A 55 3.05 10.72 10.47
CA TYR A 55 2.38 11.36 11.59
C TYR A 55 3.02 11.00 12.94
N PHE A 56 3.28 9.72 13.18
CA PHE A 56 3.87 9.26 14.43
C PHE A 56 5.37 9.57 14.53
N GLU A 57 6.12 9.51 13.42
CA GLU A 57 7.53 9.92 13.39
C GLU A 57 7.72 11.37 13.87
N VAL A 58 6.93 12.31 13.35
CA VAL A 58 6.99 13.73 13.74
C VAL A 58 6.58 13.95 15.20
N ARG A 59 5.77 13.05 15.75
CA ARG A 59 5.26 13.09 17.12
C ARG A 59 5.99 12.14 18.07
N THR A 60 7.16 11.64 17.69
CA THR A 60 8.01 10.83 18.57
C THR A 60 8.36 11.63 19.83
N GLY A 61 8.14 11.04 20.99
CA GLY A 61 8.31 11.69 22.29
C GLY A 61 7.13 12.57 22.74
N GLN A 62 6.08 12.69 21.93
CA GLN A 62 4.86 13.43 22.27
C GLN A 62 3.74 12.48 22.71
N GLN A 63 2.82 13.02 23.51
CA GLN A 63 1.60 12.32 23.89
C GLN A 63 0.62 12.33 22.71
N VAL A 64 0.11 11.16 22.36
CA VAL A 64 -0.86 10.97 21.28
C VAL A 64 -2.01 10.13 21.80
N ARG A 65 -3.19 10.35 21.22
CA ARG A 65 -4.36 9.52 21.47
C ARG A 65 -4.66 8.69 20.23
N VAL A 66 -4.67 7.38 20.39
CA VAL A 66 -4.90 6.42 19.31
C VAL A 66 -6.20 5.68 19.58
N SER A 67 -7.17 5.80 18.69
CA SER A 67 -8.39 5.01 18.74
C SER A 67 -8.22 3.77 17.87
N THR A 68 -8.49 2.61 18.47
CA THR A 68 -8.58 1.33 17.79
C THR A 68 -10.05 0.91 17.66
N THR A 69 -10.31 -0.20 16.96
CA THR A 69 -11.67 -0.77 16.85
C THR A 69 -12.32 -1.06 18.19
N PHE A 70 -11.54 -1.34 19.24
CA PHE A 70 -12.05 -1.79 20.54
C PHE A 70 -11.83 -0.79 21.68
N VAL A 71 -10.76 0.01 21.62
CA VAL A 71 -10.34 0.87 22.73
C VAL A 71 -9.60 2.11 22.23
N THR A 72 -9.72 3.22 22.96
CA THR A 72 -8.87 4.40 22.79
C THR A 72 -7.75 4.37 23.80
N LEU A 73 -6.52 4.40 23.31
CA LEU A 73 -5.28 4.36 24.07
C LEU A 73 -4.63 5.74 24.06
N GLU A 74 -4.04 6.13 25.18
CA GLU A 74 -3.37 7.41 25.33
C GLU A 74 -1.97 7.19 25.92
N GLY A 75 -0.95 7.64 25.20
CA GLY A 75 0.43 7.36 25.58
C GLY A 75 1.43 8.21 24.82
N ILE A 76 2.69 8.10 25.23
CA ILE A 76 3.82 8.78 24.60
C ILE A 76 4.38 7.89 23.50
N VAL A 77 4.52 8.42 22.29
CA VAL A 77 5.17 7.72 21.18
C VAL A 77 6.64 7.53 21.51
N LEU A 78 7.11 6.28 21.54
CA LEU A 78 8.52 5.97 21.74
C LEU A 78 9.23 5.71 20.42
N ALA A 79 8.60 4.96 19.54
CA ALA A 79 9.14 4.59 18.24
C ALA A 79 8.00 4.27 17.27
N THR A 80 8.27 4.51 15.98
CA THR A 80 7.38 4.17 14.88
C THR A 80 8.08 3.13 14.00
N ALA A 81 7.36 2.09 13.64
CA ALA A 81 7.79 1.05 12.70
C ALA A 81 7.02 1.21 11.38
N GLU A 82 7.36 0.37 10.40
CA GLU A 82 6.73 0.38 9.07
C GLU A 82 5.26 -0.04 9.11
N ASP A 83 4.89 -0.89 10.07
CA ASP A 83 3.59 -1.56 10.19
C ASP A 83 2.84 -1.23 11.50
N GLY A 84 3.43 -0.41 12.37
CA GLY A 84 2.84 -0.09 13.67
C GLY A 84 3.58 0.99 14.45
N VAL A 85 3.03 1.33 15.62
CA VAL A 85 3.60 2.31 16.54
C VAL A 85 3.75 1.72 17.95
N GLN A 86 4.84 2.10 18.61
CA GLN A 86 5.08 1.78 20.01
C GLN A 86 4.78 2.99 20.90
N LEU A 87 3.89 2.78 21.85
CA LEU A 87 3.44 3.76 22.82
C LEU A 87 3.82 3.33 24.23
N ARG A 88 4.10 4.31 25.10
CA ARG A 88 4.16 4.12 26.54
C ARG A 88 2.94 4.76 27.19
N GLU A 89 2.10 3.95 27.81
CA GLU A 89 0.91 4.41 28.52
C GLU A 89 1.29 5.05 29.87
N ALA A 90 0.33 5.77 30.47
CA ALA A 90 0.52 6.41 31.77
C ALA A 90 0.78 5.42 32.91
N SER A 91 0.35 4.16 32.76
CA SER A 91 0.69 3.05 33.68
C SER A 91 2.17 2.68 33.66
N GLY A 92 2.91 3.11 32.63
CA GLY A 92 4.29 2.69 32.36
C GLY A 92 4.39 1.49 31.43
N ASP A 93 3.26 0.92 31.01
CA ASP A 93 3.22 -0.22 30.08
C ASP A 93 3.60 0.19 28.65
N LEU A 94 4.26 -0.73 27.95
CA LEU A 94 4.61 -0.58 26.55
C LEU A 94 3.59 -1.30 25.68
N VAL A 95 2.95 -0.56 24.79
CA VAL A 95 1.91 -1.07 23.89
C VAL A 95 2.38 -0.92 22.45
N LEU A 96 2.36 -2.03 21.72
CA LEU A 96 2.58 -2.04 20.28
C LEU A 96 1.22 -2.10 19.57
N ILE A 97 0.93 -1.10 18.74
CA ILE A 97 -0.32 -1.03 17.99
C ILE A 97 -0.01 -1.15 16.50
N PRO A 98 -0.42 -2.24 15.83
CA PRO A 98 -0.36 -2.34 14.38
C PRO A 98 -1.27 -1.29 13.73
N PHE A 99 -0.83 -0.67 12.64
CA PHE A 99 -1.61 0.35 11.95
C PHE A 99 -2.96 -0.15 11.43
N ALA A 100 -3.06 -1.43 11.09
CA ALA A 100 -4.32 -2.04 10.68
C ALA A 100 -5.43 -1.96 11.74
N ASN A 101 -5.08 -1.83 13.03
CA ASN A 101 -6.04 -1.73 14.13
C ASN A 101 -6.37 -0.28 14.49
N ILE A 102 -5.70 0.71 13.89
CA ILE A 102 -5.91 2.13 14.17
C ILE A 102 -7.05 2.66 13.31
N THR A 103 -8.10 3.17 13.97
CA THR A 103 -9.24 3.80 13.30
C THR A 103 -9.11 5.33 13.26
N SER A 104 -8.40 5.93 14.23
CA SER A 104 -8.20 7.38 14.32
C SER A 104 -7.03 7.75 15.23
N VAL A 105 -6.39 8.88 14.97
CA VAL A 105 -5.32 9.48 15.78
C VAL A 105 -5.62 10.96 16.08
N GLN A 106 -5.29 11.43 17.29
CA GLN A 106 -5.42 12.83 17.73
C GLN A 106 -4.12 13.34 18.36
#